data_AF-E2B3W8-F1
#
_entry.id   AF-E2B3W8-F1
#
_cell.length_a   1.000
_cell.length_b   1.000
_cell.length_c   1.000
_cell.angle_alpha   90.00
_cell.angle_beta   90.00
_cell.angle_gamma   90.00
#
_symmetry.space_group_name_H-M   'P 1'
#
loop_
_entity.id
_entity.type
_entity.pdbx_description
1 polymer ?
#
loop_
_entity_poly.entity_id
_entity_poly.type
_entity_poly.pdbx_seq_one_letter_code
_entity_poly.pdbx_strand_id
1 'polypeptide(L)'
;MKHHWIKGNLPLVAICYVCKEECDIEPGLTDWWCCWCQRCVHETCKSVLSEICDFGSFKLMIIPPGSLEVINRRRTMRRRLHLRSVITPNWPKWNPIIVVGNRKSGNNDGDKILSLFRRLLNPAQVVDLAERDPVAALEWCRLLGKTPCTVLVAGGDGTISWLLNTIDKLGLQPVPSVAIIPLGTGNDLSRVLGWGKEHDKHMDPVEVLQKIRAAQEVKLDRWSVKIEPNRGLGFRGTHRTLFMYNYISVGVDAQVTLNFHRTRESRFYLFSHRIFNKLLYLCFGTQQVVERECKDLDQSLEVYLDDQKVELPSIESVVVLNIPSWAAGVDLWKMGTEDEGHVNAQDISDGKLEVVALYSSFHMAQLQIGLSKPHRIGQAKSVKIKLLRACAMQVDGEPWYQHPCEFSITHCNQASMLKNNTDN
;
A
#
# COMPACT_ATOMS: atom_id res chain seq x y z
N MET A 1 29.29 6.88 18.52
CA MET A 1 29.59 6.22 17.23
C MET A 1 30.26 7.24 16.33
N LYS A 2 31.28 6.86 15.58
CA LYS A 2 31.96 7.80 14.66
C LYS A 2 31.09 8.08 13.43
N HIS A 3 31.30 9.24 12.82
CA HIS A 3 30.74 9.54 11.51
C HIS A 3 31.16 8.48 10.48
N HIS A 4 30.26 8.10 9.57
CA HIS A 4 30.59 7.27 8.41
C HIS A 4 30.63 8.17 7.18
N TRP A 5 31.84 8.65 6.86
CA TRP A 5 32.08 9.61 5.80
C TRP A 5 32.25 8.89 4.45
N ILE A 6 31.50 9.35 3.45
CA ILE A 6 31.71 9.05 2.03
C ILE A 6 32.33 10.29 1.39
N LYS A 7 33.42 10.10 0.66
CA LYS A 7 34.06 11.17 -0.11
C LYS A 7 33.34 11.29 -1.47
N GLY A 8 32.97 12.51 -1.85
CA GLY A 8 32.16 12.78 -3.04
C GLY A 8 30.73 12.23 -2.95
N ASN A 9 30.05 12.17 -4.10
CA ASN A 9 28.65 11.73 -4.23
C ASN A 9 27.68 12.55 -3.36
N LEU A 10 27.92 13.86 -3.35
CA LEU A 10 27.11 14.85 -2.63
C LEU A 10 25.70 14.98 -3.26
N PRO A 11 24.69 15.45 -2.50
CA PRO A 11 23.41 15.80 -3.10
C PRO A 11 23.57 16.97 -4.08
N LEU A 12 22.62 17.14 -4.99
CA LEU A 12 22.56 18.35 -5.82
C LEU A 12 22.41 19.57 -4.90
N VAL A 13 23.25 20.59 -5.10
CA VAL A 13 23.30 21.81 -4.26
C VAL A 13 23.64 21.47 -2.80
N ALA A 14 24.77 20.79 -2.61
CA ALA A 14 25.27 20.46 -1.27
C ALA A 14 25.82 21.70 -0.57
N ILE A 15 25.40 21.93 0.67
CA ILE A 15 25.89 23.06 1.49
C ILE A 15 26.70 22.52 2.66
N CYS A 16 27.89 23.08 2.88
CA CYS A 16 28.74 22.73 4.00
C CYS A 16 28.07 23.08 5.32
N TYR A 17 27.96 22.09 6.21
CA TYR A 17 27.34 22.28 7.51
C TYR A 17 28.06 23.31 8.38
N VAL A 18 29.38 23.49 8.19
CA VAL A 18 30.22 24.37 9.01
C VAL A 18 30.20 25.80 8.48
N CYS A 19 30.69 26.06 7.26
CA CYS A 19 30.83 27.42 6.72
C CYS A 19 29.58 27.94 5.98
N LYS A 20 28.60 27.08 5.69
CA LYS A 20 27.37 27.41 4.94
C LYS A 20 27.58 27.77 3.46
N GLU A 21 28.77 27.53 2.92
CA GLU A 21 29.05 27.68 1.49
C GLU A 21 28.76 26.38 0.73
N GLU A 22 28.60 26.46 -0.59
CA GLU A 22 28.37 25.30 -1.44
C GLU A 22 29.58 24.35 -1.43
N CYS A 23 29.31 23.05 -1.41
CA CYS A 23 30.28 21.99 -1.60
C CYS A 23 30.34 21.58 -3.08
N ASP A 24 31.39 20.88 -3.47
CA ASP A 24 31.64 20.39 -4.83
C ASP A 24 31.83 21.47 -5.89
N ILE A 25 32.25 22.68 -5.47
CA ILE A 25 32.60 23.79 -6.39
C ILE A 25 33.95 23.52 -7.07
N GLU A 26 34.87 22.85 -6.37
CA GLU A 26 36.20 22.54 -6.89
C GLU A 26 36.22 21.24 -7.70
N PRO A 27 36.93 21.18 -8.85
CA PRO A 27 37.08 19.94 -9.60
C PRO A 27 37.80 18.88 -8.77
N GLY A 28 37.12 17.79 -8.39
CA GLY A 28 37.78 16.68 -7.71
C GLY A 28 36.95 15.81 -6.75
N LEU A 29 35.65 16.07 -6.55
CA LEU A 29 34.80 15.30 -5.61
C LEU A 29 35.46 15.15 -4.22
N THR A 30 36.03 16.24 -3.71
CA THR A 30 36.91 16.24 -2.53
C THR A 30 36.18 16.31 -1.20
N ASP A 31 34.93 16.77 -1.22
CA ASP A 31 34.10 17.01 -0.04
C ASP A 31 33.45 15.74 0.50
N TRP A 32 32.88 15.82 1.71
CA TRP A 32 32.45 14.66 2.48
C TRP A 32 30.97 14.69 2.84
N TRP A 33 30.30 13.55 2.70
CA TRP A 33 28.94 13.28 3.19
C TRP A 33 28.99 12.29 4.37
N CYS A 34 28.32 12.56 5.48
CA CYS A 34 28.11 11.54 6.53
C CYS A 34 26.80 10.77 6.35
N CYS A 35 26.85 9.44 6.19
CA CYS A 35 25.63 8.63 5.97
C CYS A 35 24.64 8.69 7.14
N TRP A 36 25.13 8.93 8.35
CA TRP A 36 24.31 8.90 9.57
C TRP A 36 23.60 10.20 9.89
N CYS A 37 24.30 11.34 9.77
CA CYS A 37 23.71 12.65 10.06
C CYS A 37 23.38 13.47 8.81
N GLN A 38 23.64 12.92 7.62
CA GLN A 38 23.39 13.52 6.31
C GLN A 38 24.04 14.89 6.10
N ARG A 39 25.02 15.26 6.94
CA ARG A 39 25.76 16.52 6.80
C ARG A 39 26.81 16.39 5.71
N CYS A 40 26.86 17.42 4.85
CA CYS A 40 27.96 17.64 3.91
C CYS A 40 28.97 18.59 4.56
N VAL A 41 30.27 18.35 4.36
CA VAL A 41 31.34 19.25 4.80
C VAL A 41 32.50 19.26 3.82
N HIS A 42 33.14 20.42 3.68
CA HIS A 42 34.40 20.50 2.97
C HIS A 42 35.49 19.66 3.65
N GLU A 43 36.49 19.21 2.87
CA GLU A 43 37.68 18.52 3.41
C GLU A 43 38.32 19.32 4.56
N THR A 44 38.46 20.63 4.38
CA THR A 44 39.03 21.56 5.39
C THR A 44 38.13 21.77 6.60
N CYS A 45 36.82 21.74 6.41
CA CYS A 45 35.83 21.94 7.47
C CYS A 45 35.60 20.69 8.33
N LYS A 46 36.02 19.51 7.86
CA LYS A 46 35.75 18.23 8.52
C LYS A 46 36.34 18.13 9.93
N SER A 47 37.51 18.72 10.17
CA SER A 47 38.19 18.72 11.48
C SER A 47 37.48 19.56 12.54
N VAL A 48 36.60 20.48 12.12
CA VAL A 48 35.82 21.35 13.02
C VAL A 48 34.64 20.60 13.66
N LEU A 49 34.18 19.51 13.04
CA LEU A 49 33.10 18.69 13.57
C LEU A 49 33.55 17.79 14.72
N SER A 50 32.62 17.51 15.63
CA SER A 50 32.78 16.45 16.64
C SER A 50 33.11 15.11 15.98
N GLU A 51 34.01 14.33 16.59
CA GLU A 51 34.29 12.97 16.14
C GLU A 51 33.09 12.03 16.30
N ILE A 52 32.17 12.37 17.22
CA ILE A 52 30.98 11.58 17.54
C ILE A 52 29.79 12.11 16.75
N CYS A 53 29.22 11.23 15.93
CA CYS A 53 28.02 11.52 15.16
C CYS A 53 26.78 11.50 16.06
N ASP A 54 25.95 12.52 15.92
CA ASP A 54 24.66 12.69 16.58
C ASP A 54 23.48 12.10 15.79
N PHE A 55 23.73 11.51 14.61
CA PHE A 55 22.74 10.96 13.67
C PHE A 55 21.76 11.98 13.06
N GLY A 56 22.00 13.28 13.26
CA GLY A 56 21.24 14.35 12.61
C GLY A 56 19.73 14.28 12.83
N SER A 57 18.99 14.83 11.85
CA SER A 57 17.54 15.05 11.93
C SER A 57 16.70 13.76 11.94
N PHE A 58 17.24 12.67 11.39
CA PHE A 58 16.55 11.38 11.28
C PHE A 58 17.02 10.35 12.32
N LYS A 59 17.75 10.78 13.35
CA LYS A 59 18.22 9.94 14.47
C LYS A 59 17.16 8.95 14.97
N LEU A 60 15.94 9.43 15.21
CA LEU A 60 14.88 8.59 15.79
C LEU A 60 14.35 7.50 14.83
N MET A 61 14.67 7.60 13.54
CA MET A 61 14.23 6.68 12.48
C MET A 61 15.31 5.65 12.11
N ILE A 62 16.55 5.83 12.56
CA ILE A 62 17.69 4.99 12.22
C ILE A 62 17.87 3.90 13.28
N ILE A 63 18.13 2.67 12.83
CA ILE A 63 18.69 1.61 13.68
C ILE A 63 20.22 1.74 13.63
N PRO A 64 20.87 2.26 14.69
CA PRO A 64 22.30 2.47 14.64
C PRO A 64 23.03 1.11 14.53
N PRO A 65 24.14 1.00 13.79
CA PRO A 65 24.88 -0.25 13.64
C PRO A 65 25.25 -0.94 14.97
N GLY A 66 25.55 -0.17 16.02
CA GLY A 66 25.86 -0.66 17.35
C GLY A 66 24.67 -1.26 18.11
N SER A 67 23.46 -1.08 17.61
CA SER A 67 22.24 -1.72 18.13
C SER A 67 21.98 -3.10 17.51
N LEU A 68 22.80 -3.56 16.57
CA LEU A 68 22.60 -4.85 15.90
C LEU A 68 23.49 -5.94 16.51
N GLU A 69 22.88 -6.99 17.06
CA GLU A 69 23.59 -8.22 17.39
C GLU A 69 23.47 -9.22 16.24
N VAL A 70 24.59 -9.71 15.73
CA VAL A 70 24.63 -10.62 14.57
C VAL A 70 25.06 -12.02 14.99
N ILE A 71 24.39 -13.04 14.48
CA ILE A 71 24.78 -14.44 14.64
C ILE A 71 25.93 -14.73 13.66
N ASN A 72 27.12 -14.96 14.20
CA ASN A 72 28.33 -15.19 13.41
C ASN A 72 28.36 -16.65 12.89
N ARG A 73 27.64 -16.95 11.79
CA ARG A 73 27.79 -18.26 11.11
C ARG A 73 28.99 -18.21 10.16
N ARG A 74 30.12 -18.72 10.62
CA ARG A 74 31.27 -19.05 9.74
C ARG A 74 30.83 -20.08 8.70
N ARG A 75 31.18 -19.83 7.43
CA ARG A 75 30.98 -20.68 6.24
C ARG A 75 29.57 -20.67 5.62
N THR A 76 29.32 -19.74 4.72
CA THR A 76 28.71 -19.99 3.39
C THR A 76 28.85 -18.73 2.54
N MET A 77 29.13 -18.86 1.25
CA MET A 77 29.40 -17.74 0.30
C MET A 77 28.25 -16.73 0.10
N ARG A 78 27.11 -16.89 0.79
CA ARG A 78 26.03 -15.90 0.81
C ARG A 78 26.21 -15.00 2.04
N ARG A 79 26.66 -13.77 1.84
CA ARG A 79 26.78 -12.68 2.84
C ARG A 79 25.41 -12.31 3.44
N ARG A 80 24.79 -13.20 4.23
CA ARG A 80 23.49 -12.97 4.87
C ARG A 80 23.70 -12.69 6.35
N LEU A 81 23.47 -11.43 6.76
CA LEU A 81 23.37 -11.02 8.16
C LEU A 81 22.17 -11.73 8.79
N HIS A 82 22.41 -12.71 9.66
CA HIS A 82 21.39 -13.26 10.54
C HIS A 82 21.42 -12.46 11.84
N LEU A 83 20.35 -11.74 12.12
CA LEU A 83 20.25 -10.90 13.31
C LEU A 83 19.80 -11.75 14.50
N ARG A 84 20.47 -11.56 15.63
CA ARG A 84 20.10 -12.20 16.89
C ARG A 84 19.08 -11.38 17.65
N SER A 85 19.34 -10.08 17.77
CA SER A 85 18.52 -9.14 18.53
C SER A 85 18.81 -7.71 18.08
N VAL A 86 17.91 -6.79 18.41
CA VAL A 86 18.14 -5.34 18.30
C VAL A 86 18.18 -4.76 19.70
N ILE A 87 19.30 -4.14 20.07
CA ILE A 87 19.48 -3.45 21.35
C ILE A 87 18.89 -2.05 21.22
N THR A 88 17.87 -1.74 22.01
CA THR A 88 17.26 -0.41 22.05
C THR A 88 18.29 0.64 22.50
N PRO A 89 18.62 1.65 21.68
CA PRO A 89 19.48 2.75 22.09
C PRO A 89 18.78 3.62 23.15
N ASN A 90 19.55 4.34 23.96
CA ASN A 90 19.01 5.29 24.94
C ASN A 90 18.51 6.59 24.29
N TRP A 91 17.56 6.49 23.37
CA TRP A 91 16.95 7.59 22.63
C TRP A 91 15.45 7.63 22.96
N PRO A 92 14.98 8.60 23.76
CA PRO A 92 13.57 8.74 24.07
C PRO A 92 12.73 8.88 22.80
N LYS A 93 11.58 8.18 22.75
CA LYS A 93 10.66 8.16 21.59
C LYS A 93 11.32 7.67 20.29
N TRP A 94 12.32 6.79 20.39
CA TRP A 94 12.88 6.11 19.23
C TRP A 94 11.79 5.29 18.50
N ASN A 95 11.65 5.55 17.20
CA ASN A 95 10.65 4.93 16.33
C ASN A 95 11.31 4.66 14.97
N PRO A 96 12.11 3.59 14.85
CA PRO A 96 12.84 3.27 13.62
C PRO A 96 11.89 3.00 12.45
N ILE A 97 12.33 3.39 11.25
CA ILE A 97 11.61 3.10 10.00
C ILE A 97 12.18 1.84 9.36
N ILE A 98 11.32 0.89 9.02
CA ILE A 98 11.66 -0.28 8.21
C ILE A 98 11.10 -0.04 6.81
N VAL A 99 11.97 0.04 5.80
CA VAL A 99 11.55 0.25 4.42
C VAL A 99 11.39 -1.11 3.77
N VAL A 100 10.22 -1.36 3.18
CA VAL A 100 9.87 -2.62 2.53
C VAL A 100 9.41 -2.32 1.11
N GLY A 101 9.99 -2.98 0.12
CA GLY A 101 9.55 -2.83 -1.27
C GLY A 101 10.01 -3.97 -2.13
N ASN A 102 9.44 -4.11 -3.32
CA ASN A 102 9.88 -5.08 -4.32
C ASN A 102 10.63 -4.33 -5.42
N ARG A 103 11.90 -4.69 -5.68
CA ARG A 103 12.73 -4.02 -6.71
C ARG A 103 12.08 -3.98 -8.10
N LYS A 104 11.23 -4.96 -8.42
CA LYS A 104 10.58 -5.11 -9.74
C LYS A 104 9.30 -4.27 -9.86
N SER A 105 8.80 -3.71 -8.77
CA SER A 105 7.57 -2.91 -8.76
C SER A 105 7.74 -1.58 -9.50
N GLY A 106 6.65 -1.10 -10.08
CA GLY A 106 6.57 0.24 -10.66
C GLY A 106 7.52 0.48 -11.84
N ASN A 107 7.74 -0.51 -12.72
CA ASN A 107 8.69 -0.44 -13.84
C ASN A 107 10.17 -0.31 -13.42
N ASN A 108 10.57 -1.06 -12.39
CA ASN A 108 11.91 -1.04 -11.78
C ASN A 108 12.25 0.24 -11.00
N ASP A 109 11.29 1.13 -10.74
CA ASP A 109 11.50 2.27 -9.84
C ASP A 109 11.73 1.79 -8.39
N GLY A 110 11.23 0.61 -8.03
CA GLY A 110 11.46 0.00 -6.71
C GLY A 110 12.94 -0.14 -6.34
N ASP A 111 13.81 -0.53 -7.28
CA ASP A 111 15.25 -0.66 -7.03
C ASP A 111 15.92 0.68 -6.68
N LYS A 112 15.54 1.73 -7.41
CA LYS A 112 16.03 3.09 -7.17
C LYS A 112 15.59 3.58 -5.78
N ILE A 113 14.33 3.39 -5.42
CA ILE A 113 13.77 3.80 -4.13
C ILE A 113 14.49 3.09 -2.98
N LEU A 114 14.63 1.76 -3.05
CA LEU A 114 15.35 1.01 -2.02
C LEU A 114 16.80 1.48 -1.92
N SER A 115 17.46 1.76 -3.04
CA SER A 115 18.83 2.29 -3.06
C SER A 115 18.94 3.69 -2.44
N LEU A 116 17.97 4.58 -2.67
CA LEU A 116 17.90 5.90 -2.06
C LEU A 116 17.80 5.81 -0.53
N PHE A 117 16.90 4.98 0.00
CA PHE A 117 16.76 4.81 1.45
C PHE A 117 17.98 4.14 2.10
N ARG A 118 18.72 3.27 1.40
CA ARG A 118 19.97 2.68 1.90
C ARG A 118 21.08 3.72 2.11
N ARG A 119 20.99 4.90 1.49
CA ARG A 119 21.92 6.02 1.72
C ARG A 119 21.62 6.79 3.00
N LEU A 120 20.35 6.86 3.41
CA LEU A 120 19.91 7.65 4.55
C LEU A 120 19.76 6.85 5.85
N LEU A 121 19.31 5.60 5.73
CA LEU A 121 19.05 4.70 6.84
C LEU A 121 20.13 3.62 6.90
N ASN A 122 20.14 2.84 7.98
CA ASN A 122 20.97 1.64 8.02
C ASN A 122 20.51 0.71 6.87
N PRO A 123 21.40 0.25 5.97
CA PRO A 123 21.00 -0.60 4.85
C PRO A 123 20.25 -1.87 5.27
N ALA A 124 20.46 -2.32 6.50
CA ALA A 124 19.76 -3.45 7.09
C ALA A 124 18.25 -3.19 7.27
N GLN A 125 17.84 -1.92 7.49
CA GLN A 125 16.43 -1.48 7.60
C GLN A 125 15.69 -1.48 6.25
N VAL A 126 16.40 -1.64 5.12
CA VAL A 126 15.81 -1.55 3.78
C VAL A 126 15.71 -2.94 3.18
N VAL A 127 14.51 -3.50 3.25
CA VAL A 127 14.20 -4.86 2.84
C VAL A 127 13.65 -4.90 1.43
N ASP A 128 14.27 -5.75 0.62
CA ASP A 128 13.78 -6.10 -0.71
C ASP A 128 13.00 -7.42 -0.68
N LEU A 129 11.71 -7.33 -1.00
CA LEU A 129 10.78 -8.45 -1.08
C LEU A 129 11.05 -9.40 -2.26
N ALA A 130 11.83 -8.99 -3.26
CA ALA A 130 12.25 -9.89 -4.33
C ALA A 130 13.28 -10.94 -3.85
N GLU A 131 13.98 -10.66 -2.75
CA GLU A 131 15.03 -11.52 -2.19
C GLU A 131 14.63 -12.20 -0.88
N ARG A 132 13.60 -11.70 -0.20
CA ARG A 132 13.18 -12.16 1.12
C ARG A 132 11.74 -12.59 1.13
N ASP A 133 11.48 -13.63 1.91
CA ASP A 133 10.11 -14.01 2.25
C ASP A 133 9.45 -12.90 3.10
N PRO A 134 8.12 -12.68 2.95
CA PRO A 134 7.29 -11.85 3.81
C PRO A 134 7.66 -11.77 5.29
N VAL A 135 7.79 -12.93 5.91
CA VAL A 135 7.99 -13.03 7.35
C VAL A 135 9.38 -12.55 7.71
N ALA A 136 10.35 -12.78 6.83
CA ALA A 136 11.72 -12.27 6.96
C ALA A 136 11.82 -10.75 6.72
N ALA A 137 10.83 -10.13 6.06
CA ALA A 137 10.79 -8.68 5.89
C ALA A 137 10.33 -7.96 7.15
N LEU A 138 9.40 -8.56 7.90
CA LEU A 138 8.91 -8.06 9.18
C LEU A 138 9.66 -8.61 10.40
N GLU A 139 10.68 -9.45 10.20
CA GLU A 139 11.56 -9.96 11.27
C GLU A 139 12.15 -8.80 12.09
N TRP A 140 12.46 -7.68 11.45
CA TRP A 140 12.88 -6.45 12.13
C TRP A 140 11.90 -5.96 13.17
N CYS A 141 10.61 -5.93 12.84
CA CYS A 141 9.56 -5.51 13.77
C CYS A 141 9.49 -6.45 14.96
N ARG A 142 9.68 -7.76 14.75
CA ARG A 142 9.75 -8.74 15.82
C ARG A 142 11.01 -8.56 16.70
N LEU A 143 12.17 -8.30 16.09
CA LEU A 143 13.44 -8.12 16.80
C LEU A 143 13.49 -6.84 17.64
N LEU A 144 12.71 -5.82 17.26
CA LEU A 144 12.54 -4.58 18.02
C LEU A 144 11.72 -4.77 19.32
N GLY A 145 11.05 -5.91 19.46
CA GLY A 145 10.29 -6.26 20.66
C GLY A 145 9.23 -5.21 20.98
N LYS A 146 9.31 -4.60 22.17
CA LYS A 146 8.35 -3.58 22.65
C LYS A 146 8.59 -2.18 22.07
N THR A 147 9.61 -2.00 21.24
CA THR A 147 9.91 -0.70 20.64
C THR A 147 8.92 -0.43 19.50
N PRO A 148 8.25 0.73 19.45
CA PRO A 148 7.43 1.09 18.29
C PRO A 148 8.29 1.21 17.04
N CYS A 149 7.71 0.86 15.89
CA CYS A 149 8.34 1.07 14.60
C CYS A 149 7.31 1.49 13.55
N THR A 150 7.80 2.15 12.51
CA THR A 150 7.01 2.51 11.33
C THR A 150 7.50 1.70 10.14
N VAL A 151 6.58 1.13 9.37
CA VAL A 151 6.92 0.43 8.13
C VAL A 151 6.57 1.32 6.94
N LEU A 152 7.57 1.64 6.11
CA LEU A 152 7.39 2.36 4.87
C LEU A 152 7.32 1.35 3.72
N VAL A 153 6.15 1.20 3.10
CA VAL A 153 5.94 0.23 2.02
C VAL A 153 5.95 0.92 0.65
N ALA A 154 6.91 0.52 -0.18
CA ALA A 154 6.98 0.93 -1.58
C ALA A 154 6.34 -0.14 -2.48
N GLY A 155 5.09 0.10 -2.87
CA GLY A 155 4.26 -0.91 -3.54
C GLY A 155 2.94 -0.37 -4.04
N GLY A 156 2.12 -1.26 -4.63
CA GLY A 156 0.70 -1.01 -4.90
C GLY A 156 -0.19 -1.67 -3.86
N ASP A 157 -1.51 -1.56 -4.04
CA ASP A 157 -2.52 -2.04 -3.08
C ASP A 157 -2.30 -3.50 -2.65
N GLY A 158 -2.08 -4.43 -3.59
CA GLY A 158 -1.80 -5.84 -3.25
C GLY A 158 -0.55 -6.06 -2.38
N THR A 159 0.51 -5.25 -2.55
CA THR A 159 1.70 -5.31 -1.67
C THR A 159 1.37 -4.79 -0.26
N ILE A 160 0.52 -3.77 -0.17
CA ILE A 160 0.09 -3.18 1.09
C ILE A 160 -0.83 -4.15 1.85
N SER A 161 -1.87 -4.69 1.20
CA SER A 161 -2.78 -5.67 1.82
C SER A 161 -2.03 -6.90 2.32
N TRP A 162 -1.05 -7.37 1.56
CA TRP A 162 -0.17 -8.46 1.98
C TRP A 162 0.65 -8.12 3.24
N LEU A 163 1.19 -6.91 3.32
CA LEU A 163 2.00 -6.47 4.45
C LEU A 163 1.13 -6.39 5.71
N LEU A 164 -0.04 -5.76 5.60
CA LEU A 164 -1.00 -5.63 6.69
C LEU A 164 -1.48 -6.99 7.20
N ASN A 165 -1.77 -7.93 6.29
CA ASN A 165 -2.10 -9.31 6.66
C ASN A 165 -0.95 -10.01 7.39
N THR A 166 0.30 -9.73 7.01
CA THR A 166 1.48 -10.32 7.66
C THR A 166 1.71 -9.70 9.04
N ILE A 167 1.54 -8.39 9.21
CA ILE A 167 1.62 -7.69 10.51
C ILE A 167 0.62 -8.31 11.50
N ASP A 168 -0.63 -8.46 11.06
CA ASP A 168 -1.70 -9.05 11.86
C ASP A 168 -1.41 -10.52 12.23
N LYS A 169 -1.03 -11.34 11.24
CA LYS A 169 -0.70 -12.76 11.45
C LYS A 169 0.46 -12.95 12.44
N LEU A 170 1.42 -12.02 12.47
CA LEU A 170 2.55 -12.08 13.39
C LEU A 170 2.19 -11.61 14.81
N GLY A 171 1.04 -10.96 15.00
CA GLY A 171 0.60 -10.44 16.30
C GLY A 171 1.61 -9.48 16.92
N LEU A 172 2.24 -8.63 16.11
CA LEU A 172 3.30 -7.71 16.54
C LEU A 172 2.77 -6.72 17.58
N GLN A 173 3.53 -6.50 18.65
CA GLN A 173 3.19 -5.58 19.73
C GLN A 173 4.41 -4.75 20.15
N PRO A 174 4.37 -3.41 20.02
CA PRO A 174 3.26 -2.61 19.48
C PRO A 174 3.01 -2.87 17.99
N VAL A 175 1.77 -2.66 17.53
CA VAL A 175 1.42 -2.78 16.11
C VAL A 175 2.10 -1.66 15.33
N PRO A 176 2.90 -1.97 14.30
CA PRO A 176 3.58 -0.95 13.51
C PRO A 176 2.60 -0.13 12.67
N SER A 177 2.81 1.18 12.60
CA SER A 177 2.10 2.05 11.65
C SER A 177 2.70 1.93 10.26
N VAL A 178 1.85 1.99 9.22
CA VAL A 178 2.29 1.84 7.82
C VAL A 178 2.16 3.15 7.04
N ALA A 179 3.24 3.58 6.39
CA ALA A 179 3.27 4.66 5.40
C ALA A 179 3.52 4.09 4.00
N ILE A 180 3.06 4.78 2.95
CA ILE A 180 3.04 4.25 1.58
C ILE A 180 3.88 5.10 0.63
N ILE A 181 4.62 4.44 -0.27
CA ILE A 181 5.13 5.02 -1.51
C ILE A 181 4.37 4.36 -2.68
N PRO A 182 3.54 5.10 -3.44
CA PRO A 182 2.66 4.53 -4.46
C PRO A 182 3.39 4.12 -5.74
N LEU A 183 3.70 2.83 -5.85
CA LEU A 183 4.35 2.23 -7.03
C LEU A 183 3.40 1.42 -7.93
N GLY A 184 2.14 1.26 -7.52
CA GLY A 184 1.10 0.62 -8.31
C GLY A 184 0.49 1.53 -9.39
N THR A 185 -0.55 1.03 -10.05
CA THR A 185 -1.31 1.78 -11.08
C THR A 185 -2.57 2.45 -10.50
N GLY A 186 -3.30 1.77 -9.61
CA GLY A 186 -4.50 2.29 -8.93
C GLY A 186 -4.15 3.19 -7.75
N ASN A 187 -3.48 2.59 -6.75
CA ASN A 187 -3.01 3.23 -5.51
C ASN A 187 -4.15 3.92 -4.75
N ASP A 188 -5.33 3.31 -4.73
CA ASP A 188 -6.55 3.89 -4.14
C ASP A 188 -6.34 4.16 -2.64
N LEU A 189 -5.72 3.22 -1.91
CA LEU A 189 -5.42 3.43 -0.48
C LEU A 189 -4.41 4.57 -0.25
N SER A 190 -3.41 4.69 -1.13
CA SER A 190 -2.42 5.77 -1.07
C SER A 190 -3.06 7.15 -1.25
N ARG A 191 -4.04 7.26 -2.15
CA ARG A 191 -4.78 8.52 -2.41
C ARG A 191 -5.58 8.93 -1.19
N VAL A 192 -6.32 7.99 -0.60
CA VAL A 192 -7.14 8.23 0.60
C VAL A 192 -6.29 8.67 1.80
N LEU A 193 -5.06 8.13 1.91
CA LEU A 193 -4.12 8.46 2.97
C LEU A 193 -3.22 9.67 2.65
N GLY A 194 -3.40 10.37 1.52
CA GLY A 194 -2.64 11.58 1.18
C GLY A 194 -1.19 11.34 0.74
N TRP A 195 -0.83 10.10 0.39
CA TRP A 195 0.50 9.76 -0.16
C TRP A 195 0.58 9.94 -1.68
N GLY A 196 -0.53 10.36 -2.29
CA GLY A 196 -0.63 10.69 -3.70
C GLY A 196 -0.98 9.51 -4.60
N LYS A 197 -1.25 9.83 -5.86
CA LYS A 197 -1.64 8.90 -6.92
C LYS A 197 -0.49 8.04 -7.43
N GLU A 198 0.69 8.63 -7.51
CA GLU A 198 1.90 8.05 -8.10
C GLU A 198 3.11 8.71 -7.43
N HIS A 199 4.18 7.93 -7.27
CA HIS A 199 5.44 8.43 -6.77
C HIS A 199 6.18 9.27 -7.83
N ASP A 200 6.82 10.36 -7.37
CA ASP A 200 7.68 11.20 -8.21
C ASP A 200 9.01 10.48 -8.53
N LYS A 201 9.37 10.39 -9.82
CA LYS A 201 10.64 9.79 -10.26
C LYS A 201 11.88 10.52 -9.72
N HIS A 202 11.71 11.78 -9.32
CA HIS A 202 12.75 12.61 -8.72
C HIS A 202 12.59 12.77 -7.20
N MET A 203 11.76 11.93 -6.56
CA MET A 203 11.51 11.98 -5.12
C MET A 203 12.81 12.01 -4.31
N ASP A 204 12.92 12.99 -3.43
CA ASP A 204 13.92 13.01 -2.38
C ASP A 204 13.48 12.12 -1.19
N PRO A 205 14.24 11.07 -0.83
CA PRO A 205 13.94 10.28 0.37
C PRO A 205 13.93 11.12 1.66
N VAL A 206 14.63 12.25 1.74
CA VAL A 206 14.60 13.18 2.89
C VAL A 206 13.20 13.76 3.08
N GLU A 207 12.56 14.22 2.00
CA GLU A 207 11.20 14.76 2.04
C GLU A 207 10.19 13.72 2.50
N VAL A 208 10.33 12.46 2.07
CA VAL A 208 9.46 11.38 2.52
C VAL A 208 9.62 11.12 4.01
N LEU A 209 10.86 11.07 4.53
CA LEU A 209 11.08 10.91 5.97
C LEU A 209 10.50 12.09 6.76
N GLN A 210 10.58 13.31 6.23
CA GLN A 210 9.96 14.49 6.84
C GLN A 210 8.42 14.38 6.84
N LYS A 211 7.81 13.96 5.74
CA LYS A 211 6.37 13.69 5.65
C LYS A 211 5.93 12.63 6.64
N ILE A 212 6.67 11.51 6.76
CA ILE A 212 6.41 10.48 7.77
C ILE A 212 6.47 11.03 9.19
N ARG A 213 7.44 11.91 9.48
CA ARG A 213 7.55 12.55 10.81
C ARG A 213 6.35 13.44 11.14
N ALA A 214 5.76 14.08 10.13
CA ALA A 214 4.63 14.99 10.28
C ALA A 214 3.26 14.31 10.10
N ALA A 215 3.25 13.06 9.61
CA ALA A 215 2.05 12.31 9.33
C ALA A 215 1.28 11.98 10.62
N GLN A 216 -0.04 11.89 10.47
CA GLN A 216 -0.94 11.52 11.55
C GLN A 216 -1.19 10.01 11.53
N GLU A 217 -1.15 9.37 12.70
CA GLU A 217 -1.62 8.00 12.81
C GLU A 217 -3.15 7.97 12.72
N VAL A 218 -3.68 7.15 11.81
CA VAL A 218 -5.10 6.89 11.63
C VAL A 218 -5.37 5.39 11.66
N LYS A 219 -6.61 5.01 11.96
CA LYS A 219 -7.05 3.62 11.87
C LYS A 219 -7.65 3.34 10.50
N LEU A 220 -7.48 2.12 10.02
CA LEU A 220 -8.09 1.60 8.80
C LEU A 220 -8.81 0.31 9.16
N ASP A 221 -10.11 0.24 8.94
CA ASP A 221 -10.88 -0.97 9.14
C ASP A 221 -10.44 -2.08 8.20
N ARG A 222 -10.35 -3.27 8.77
CA ARG A 222 -10.04 -4.50 8.05
C ARG A 222 -11.24 -5.42 8.12
N TRP A 223 -11.64 -5.90 6.96
CA TRP A 223 -12.85 -6.68 6.79
C TRP A 223 -12.52 -8.13 6.47
N SER A 224 -13.21 -9.06 7.12
CA SER A 224 -13.14 -10.48 6.81
C SER A 224 -14.20 -10.82 5.78
N VAL A 225 -13.79 -11.38 4.66
CA VAL A 225 -14.66 -11.91 3.61
C VAL A 225 -14.66 -13.43 3.73
N LYS A 226 -15.75 -13.99 4.26
CA LYS A 226 -15.92 -15.44 4.44
C LYS A 226 -16.79 -15.98 3.32
N ILE A 227 -16.21 -16.82 2.46
CA ILE A 227 -16.90 -17.45 1.34
C ILE A 227 -17.24 -18.89 1.72
N GLU A 228 -18.52 -19.20 1.68
CA GLU A 228 -19.11 -20.50 1.98
C GLU A 228 -19.72 -21.11 0.72
N PRO A 229 -19.19 -22.24 0.23
CA PRO A 229 -19.73 -22.88 -0.95
C PRO A 229 -21.13 -23.46 -0.69
N ASN A 230 -22.00 -23.42 -1.70
CA ASN A 230 -23.31 -24.05 -1.62
C ASN A 230 -23.16 -25.56 -1.38
N ARG A 231 -23.76 -26.08 -0.30
CA ARG A 231 -23.74 -27.50 0.05
C ARG A 231 -24.73 -28.27 -0.84
N GLY A 232 -24.30 -28.65 -2.04
CA GLY A 232 -25.04 -29.54 -2.95
C GLY A 232 -24.36 -30.91 -3.13
N LEU A 233 -25.16 -31.99 -3.20
CA LEU A 233 -24.82 -33.40 -3.46
C LEU A 233 -23.33 -33.79 -3.28
N GLY A 234 -22.88 -33.93 -2.03
CA GLY A 234 -21.62 -34.61 -1.69
C GLY A 234 -20.31 -33.83 -1.90
N PHE A 235 -20.34 -32.63 -2.49
CA PHE A 235 -19.14 -31.80 -2.62
C PHE A 235 -18.91 -30.96 -1.36
N ARG A 236 -17.88 -31.31 -0.59
CA ARG A 236 -17.31 -30.44 0.46
C ARG A 236 -16.40 -29.41 -0.21
N GLY A 237 -16.97 -28.35 -0.76
CA GLY A 237 -16.18 -27.18 -1.14
C GLY A 237 -15.41 -26.65 0.07
N THR A 238 -14.20 -26.14 -0.13
CA THR A 238 -13.40 -25.55 0.94
C THR A 238 -13.92 -24.15 1.26
N HIS A 239 -14.14 -23.89 2.56
CA HIS A 239 -14.38 -22.53 3.04
C HIS A 239 -13.13 -21.68 2.76
N ARG A 240 -13.32 -20.45 2.28
CA ARG A 240 -12.22 -19.52 2.00
C ARG A 240 -12.46 -18.23 2.78
N THR A 241 -11.45 -17.78 3.52
CA THR A 241 -11.47 -16.49 4.20
C THR A 241 -10.41 -15.58 3.58
N LEU A 242 -10.84 -14.41 3.14
CA LEU A 242 -9.99 -13.33 2.63
C LEU A 242 -10.10 -12.12 3.54
N PHE A 243 -9.19 -11.18 3.38
CA PHE A 243 -9.21 -9.89 4.07
C PHE A 243 -9.25 -8.77 3.04
N MET A 244 -10.09 -7.78 3.29
CA MET A 244 -10.33 -6.64 2.42
C MET A 244 -9.98 -5.35 3.16
N TYR A 245 -9.27 -4.45 2.47
CA TYR A 245 -8.87 -3.14 2.97
C TYR A 245 -9.42 -2.00 2.11
N ASN A 246 -9.67 -2.22 0.82
CA ASN A 246 -10.15 -1.19 -0.10
C ASN A 246 -11.61 -1.46 -0.46
N TYR A 247 -11.86 -2.49 -1.26
CA TYR A 247 -13.20 -2.84 -1.74
C TYR A 247 -13.26 -4.23 -2.36
N ILE A 248 -14.46 -4.77 -2.44
CA ILE A 248 -14.81 -6.00 -3.13
C ILE A 248 -15.89 -5.70 -4.16
N SER A 249 -15.81 -6.35 -5.33
CA SER A 249 -16.87 -6.25 -6.32
C SER A 249 -17.24 -7.59 -6.92
N VAL A 250 -18.49 -7.67 -7.37
CA VAL A 250 -19.12 -8.81 -8.02
C VAL A 250 -19.71 -8.32 -9.35
N GLY A 251 -19.50 -9.07 -10.43
CA GLY A 251 -20.05 -8.73 -11.76
C GLY A 251 -19.07 -7.98 -12.66
N VAL A 252 -19.58 -7.05 -13.47
CA VAL A 252 -18.83 -6.45 -14.59
C VAL A 252 -17.55 -5.73 -14.17
N ASP A 253 -17.52 -5.07 -12.99
CA ASP A 253 -16.31 -4.46 -12.45
C ASP A 253 -15.20 -5.50 -12.24
N ALA A 254 -15.52 -6.56 -11.51
CA ALA A 254 -14.61 -7.67 -11.28
C ALA A 254 -14.22 -8.40 -12.58
N GLN A 255 -15.12 -8.48 -13.56
CA GLN A 255 -14.84 -9.09 -14.86
C GLN A 255 -13.81 -8.27 -15.65
N VAL A 256 -13.90 -6.94 -15.62
CA VAL A 256 -12.89 -6.05 -16.20
C VAL A 256 -11.54 -6.26 -15.51
N THR A 257 -11.51 -6.32 -14.17
CA THR A 257 -10.29 -6.64 -13.41
C THR A 257 -9.71 -8.01 -13.79
N LEU A 258 -10.56 -9.03 -13.94
CA LEU A 258 -10.15 -10.40 -14.32
C LEU A 258 -9.56 -10.46 -15.73
N ASN A 259 -10.19 -9.80 -16.69
CA ASN A 259 -9.70 -9.71 -18.06
C ASN A 259 -8.35 -8.98 -18.11
N PHE A 260 -8.23 -7.85 -17.40
CA PHE A 260 -6.97 -7.12 -17.27
C PHE A 260 -5.85 -8.00 -16.67
N HIS A 261 -6.14 -8.74 -15.60
CA HIS A 261 -5.19 -9.65 -14.98
C HIS A 261 -4.67 -10.71 -15.97
N ARG A 262 -5.59 -11.38 -16.70
CA ARG A 262 -5.24 -12.36 -17.73
C ARG A 262 -4.41 -11.76 -18.87
N THR A 263 -4.73 -10.55 -19.31
CA THR A 263 -3.96 -9.84 -20.34
C THR A 263 -2.54 -9.53 -19.86
N ARG A 264 -2.40 -9.09 -18.60
CA ARG A 264 -1.10 -8.77 -17.98
C ARG A 264 -0.20 -9.99 -17.82
N GLU A 265 -0.77 -11.17 -17.62
CA GLU A 265 -0.01 -12.43 -17.57
C GLU A 265 0.37 -12.98 -18.95
N SER A 266 -0.15 -12.40 -20.03
CA SER A 266 0.15 -12.87 -21.38
C SER A 266 1.59 -12.55 -21.77
N ARG A 267 2.25 -13.50 -22.45
CA ARG A 267 3.62 -13.35 -22.98
C ARG A 267 3.79 -12.19 -23.98
N PHE A 268 2.69 -11.66 -24.51
CA PHE A 268 2.67 -10.56 -25.49
C PHE A 268 2.55 -9.19 -24.83
N TYR A 269 2.37 -9.12 -23.50
CA TYR A 269 2.39 -7.90 -22.72
C TYR A 269 3.85 -7.47 -22.46
N LEU A 270 4.51 -6.97 -23.52
CA LEU A 270 5.95 -6.68 -23.53
C LEU A 270 6.30 -5.27 -23.01
N PHE A 271 5.31 -4.39 -22.79
CA PHE A 271 5.54 -3.01 -22.34
C PHE A 271 4.53 -2.60 -21.26
N SER A 272 4.93 -2.71 -19.99
CA SER A 272 4.10 -2.33 -18.84
C SER A 272 4.12 -0.83 -18.58
N HIS A 273 3.35 -0.02 -19.30
CA HIS A 273 3.22 1.41 -18.94
C HIS A 273 1.98 1.65 -18.06
N ARG A 274 2.09 2.45 -17.00
CA ARG A 274 0.94 2.75 -16.10
C ARG A 274 -0.21 3.45 -16.85
N ILE A 275 0.11 4.35 -17.78
CA ILE A 275 -0.88 4.99 -18.66
C ILE A 275 -1.56 3.95 -19.55
N PHE A 276 -0.79 3.00 -20.11
CA PHE A 276 -1.36 1.92 -20.93
C PHE A 276 -2.27 1.02 -20.10
N ASN A 277 -1.94 0.78 -18.83
CA ASN A 277 -2.82 0.06 -17.91
C ASN A 277 -4.13 0.80 -17.69
N LYS A 278 -4.06 2.09 -17.34
CA LYS A 278 -5.25 2.93 -17.16
C LYS A 278 -6.10 2.98 -18.44
N LEU A 279 -5.45 3.07 -19.61
CA LEU A 279 -6.13 3.05 -20.90
C LEU A 279 -6.77 1.69 -21.21
N LEU A 280 -6.10 0.57 -20.92
CA LEU A 280 -6.68 -0.76 -21.04
C LEU A 280 -7.94 -0.92 -20.18
N TYR A 281 -7.90 -0.44 -18.92
CA TYR A 281 -9.09 -0.43 -18.06
C TYR A 281 -10.24 0.36 -18.69
N LEU A 282 -9.96 1.54 -19.26
CA LEU A 282 -10.96 2.34 -19.97
C LEU A 282 -11.48 1.61 -21.23
N CYS A 283 -10.60 0.98 -22.01
CA CYS A 283 -10.96 0.25 -23.23
C CYS A 283 -11.79 -1.02 -22.95
N PHE A 284 -11.49 -1.74 -21.86
CA PHE A 284 -12.35 -2.84 -21.41
C PHE A 284 -13.71 -2.33 -20.91
N GLY A 285 -13.78 -1.11 -20.38
CA GLY A 285 -15.03 -0.42 -20.06
C GLY A 285 -15.90 -0.13 -21.29
N THR A 286 -15.30 0.16 -22.45
CA THR A 286 -16.02 0.55 -23.68
C THR A 286 -16.26 -0.58 -24.67
N GLN A 287 -15.63 -1.75 -24.52
CA GLN A 287 -15.85 -2.90 -25.40
C GLN A 287 -17.08 -3.72 -24.96
N GLN A 288 -18.09 -3.79 -25.83
CA GLN A 288 -19.34 -4.57 -25.71
C GLN A 288 -19.16 -6.10 -25.51
N VAL A 289 -17.93 -6.61 -25.44
CA VAL A 289 -17.63 -8.04 -25.29
C VAL A 289 -17.84 -8.50 -23.84
N VAL A 290 -17.72 -7.60 -22.86
CA VAL A 290 -17.86 -7.94 -21.43
C VAL A 290 -19.33 -8.01 -20.98
N GLU A 291 -20.23 -7.30 -21.69
CA GLU A 291 -21.64 -7.12 -21.33
C GLU A 291 -22.48 -8.42 -21.31
N ARG A 292 -22.07 -9.52 -21.97
CA ARG A 292 -22.94 -10.70 -22.07
C ARG A 292 -22.92 -11.61 -20.84
N GLU A 293 -21.84 -11.64 -20.07
CA GLU A 293 -21.68 -12.59 -18.95
C GLU A 293 -22.31 -12.08 -17.64
N CYS A 294 -22.44 -10.76 -17.46
CA CYS A 294 -22.89 -10.14 -16.21
C CYS A 294 -24.30 -9.53 -16.29
N LYS A 295 -25.02 -9.72 -17.40
CA LYS A 295 -26.41 -9.26 -17.55
C LYS A 295 -27.32 -9.89 -16.50
N ASP A 296 -28.29 -9.10 -16.07
CA ASP A 296 -29.31 -9.50 -15.09
C ASP A 296 -28.67 -10.02 -13.79
N LEU A 297 -27.63 -9.33 -13.30
CA LEU A 297 -26.93 -9.73 -12.08
C LEU A 297 -27.88 -9.69 -10.87
N ASP A 298 -28.85 -8.78 -10.86
CA ASP A 298 -29.93 -8.70 -9.87
C ASP A 298 -30.76 -9.99 -9.72
N GLN A 299 -30.85 -10.79 -10.78
CA GLN A 299 -31.52 -12.10 -10.75
C GLN A 299 -30.55 -13.25 -10.36
N SER A 300 -29.25 -12.95 -10.34
CA SER A 300 -28.16 -13.91 -10.16
C SER A 300 -27.50 -13.81 -8.78
N LEU A 301 -27.86 -12.81 -7.97
CA LEU A 301 -27.44 -12.68 -6.59
C LEU A 301 -28.50 -12.04 -5.71
N GLU A 302 -28.35 -12.17 -4.41
CA GLU A 302 -29.11 -11.42 -3.41
C GLU A 302 -28.12 -10.64 -2.52
N VAL A 303 -28.46 -9.40 -2.17
CA VAL A 303 -27.67 -8.57 -1.24
C VAL A 303 -28.47 -8.36 0.03
N TYR A 304 -27.79 -8.52 1.17
CA TYR A 304 -28.30 -8.26 2.49
C TYR A 304 -27.38 -7.24 3.19
N LEU A 305 -27.98 -6.17 3.69
CA LEU A 305 -27.33 -5.14 4.52
C LEU A 305 -27.83 -5.29 5.95
N ASP A 306 -26.94 -5.57 6.89
CA ASP A 306 -27.30 -5.80 8.31
C ASP A 306 -28.47 -6.80 8.46
N ASP A 307 -28.32 -7.94 7.78
CA ASP A 307 -29.30 -9.04 7.67
C ASP A 307 -30.65 -8.68 7.01
N GLN A 308 -30.81 -7.48 6.46
CA GLN A 308 -31.99 -7.10 5.69
C GLN A 308 -31.72 -7.23 4.19
N LYS A 309 -32.55 -8.02 3.49
CA LYS A 309 -32.49 -8.15 2.03
C LYS A 309 -32.83 -6.80 1.39
N VAL A 310 -32.02 -6.38 0.42
CA VAL A 310 -32.27 -5.15 -0.35
C VAL A 310 -32.78 -5.52 -1.74
N GLU A 311 -33.74 -4.74 -2.24
CA GLU A 311 -34.20 -4.83 -3.61
C GLU A 311 -33.19 -4.17 -4.55
N LEU A 312 -32.78 -4.89 -5.58
CA LEU A 312 -31.79 -4.42 -6.54
C LEU A 312 -32.50 -3.99 -7.82
N PRO A 313 -32.13 -2.84 -8.42
CA PRO A 313 -32.52 -2.54 -9.79
C PRO A 313 -31.80 -3.49 -10.76
N SER A 314 -32.14 -3.43 -12.05
CA SER A 314 -31.39 -4.16 -13.08
C SER A 314 -29.96 -3.63 -13.13
N ILE A 315 -29.01 -4.43 -12.65
CA ILE A 315 -27.61 -4.06 -12.46
C ILE A 315 -26.69 -5.14 -13.06
N GLU A 316 -25.44 -4.75 -13.30
CA GLU A 316 -24.39 -5.67 -13.78
C GLU A 316 -23.21 -5.75 -12.80
N SER A 317 -23.17 -4.93 -11.75
CA SER A 317 -22.20 -5.07 -10.67
C SER A 317 -22.68 -4.53 -9.33
N VAL A 318 -22.22 -5.17 -8.25
CA VAL A 318 -22.28 -4.67 -6.88
C VAL A 318 -20.85 -4.41 -6.41
N VAL A 319 -20.60 -3.25 -5.82
CA VAL A 319 -19.32 -2.86 -5.22
C VAL A 319 -19.56 -2.51 -3.76
N VAL A 320 -18.74 -3.10 -2.88
CA VAL A 320 -18.76 -2.85 -1.43
C VAL A 320 -17.43 -2.21 -1.06
N LEU A 321 -17.48 -0.97 -0.58
CA LEU A 321 -16.35 -0.08 -0.37
C LEU A 321 -16.06 0.06 1.13
N ASN A 322 -14.77 0.03 1.49
CA ASN A 322 -14.26 0.44 2.79
C ASN A 322 -13.58 1.82 2.73
N ILE A 323 -13.14 2.24 1.54
CA ILE A 323 -12.44 3.50 1.34
C ILE A 323 -13.15 4.36 0.28
N PRO A 324 -13.07 5.70 0.36
CA PRO A 324 -13.66 6.63 -0.61
C PRO A 324 -12.82 6.72 -1.88
N SER A 325 -12.49 5.58 -2.48
CA SER A 325 -11.68 5.50 -3.68
C SER A 325 -11.86 4.16 -4.39
N TRP A 326 -12.32 4.22 -5.62
CA TRP A 326 -12.53 3.08 -6.51
C TRP A 326 -11.93 3.39 -7.89
N ALA A 327 -11.42 2.37 -8.56
CA ALA A 327 -10.90 2.44 -9.93
C ALA A 327 -9.95 3.63 -10.19
N ALA A 328 -8.90 3.75 -9.37
CA ALA A 328 -7.86 4.77 -9.47
C ALA A 328 -8.30 6.21 -9.12
N GLY A 329 -9.14 6.35 -8.09
CA GLY A 329 -9.43 7.64 -7.46
C GLY A 329 -10.88 8.12 -7.51
N VAL A 330 -11.82 7.35 -8.06
CA VAL A 330 -13.23 7.75 -8.15
C VAL A 330 -13.89 7.54 -6.79
N ASP A 331 -14.45 8.60 -6.21
CA ASP A 331 -15.25 8.53 -4.99
C ASP A 331 -16.72 8.24 -5.35
N LEU A 332 -17.08 6.95 -5.43
CA LEU A 332 -18.43 6.53 -5.81
C LEU A 332 -19.49 6.97 -4.79
N TRP A 333 -19.17 7.02 -3.50
CA TRP A 333 -20.16 7.31 -2.47
C TRP A 333 -20.57 8.78 -2.50
N LYS A 334 -19.59 9.68 -2.58
CA LYS A 334 -19.80 11.14 -2.65
C LYS A 334 -20.26 11.63 -4.03
N MET A 335 -19.99 10.88 -5.10
CA MET A 335 -20.33 11.32 -6.45
C MET A 335 -21.82 11.64 -6.61
N GLY A 336 -22.11 12.89 -6.99
CA GLY A 336 -23.47 13.32 -7.29
C GLY A 336 -24.38 13.53 -6.09
N THR A 337 -23.85 13.59 -4.87
CA THR A 337 -24.59 13.95 -3.64
C THR A 337 -24.81 15.45 -3.46
N GLU A 338 -24.37 16.29 -4.41
CA GLU A 338 -24.54 17.76 -4.34
C GLU A 338 -26.02 18.18 -4.33
N ASP A 339 -26.89 17.36 -4.92
CA ASP A 339 -28.34 17.60 -5.04
C ASP A 339 -29.17 16.76 -4.06
N GLU A 340 -28.55 15.81 -3.36
CA GLU A 340 -29.21 14.94 -2.39
C GLU A 340 -28.92 15.46 -0.98
N GLY A 341 -29.86 15.29 -0.04
CA GLY A 341 -29.72 15.79 1.34
C GLY A 341 -28.57 15.16 2.14
N HIS A 342 -28.75 14.98 3.45
CA HIS A 342 -27.70 14.44 4.33
C HIS A 342 -27.41 12.96 4.01
N VAL A 343 -26.53 12.69 3.04
CA VAL A 343 -25.87 11.39 2.88
C VAL A 343 -24.78 11.28 3.95
N ASN A 344 -24.79 10.19 4.72
CA ASN A 344 -23.74 9.96 5.72
C ASN A 344 -22.38 9.92 5.03
N ALA A 345 -21.39 10.60 5.59
CA ALA A 345 -20.03 10.54 5.08
C ALA A 345 -19.47 9.12 5.20
N GLN A 346 -18.69 8.72 4.20
CA GLN A 346 -17.87 7.51 4.25
C GLN A 346 -16.63 7.77 5.11
N ASP A 347 -16.28 6.83 5.97
CA ASP A 347 -15.10 6.89 6.83
C ASP A 347 -14.40 5.54 6.85
N ILE A 348 -13.07 5.54 6.84
CA ILE A 348 -12.25 4.32 6.74
C ILE A 348 -12.10 3.57 8.07
N SER A 349 -12.75 4.05 9.14
CA SER A 349 -12.53 3.59 10.51
C SER A 349 -13.81 3.55 11.37
N ASP A 350 -15.00 3.70 10.77
CA ASP A 350 -16.28 3.78 11.47
C ASP A 350 -16.99 2.42 11.64
N GLY A 351 -16.39 1.34 11.15
CA GLY A 351 -16.94 -0.01 11.19
C GLY A 351 -18.13 -0.20 10.25
N LYS A 352 -18.23 0.58 9.16
CA LYS A 352 -19.25 0.43 8.12
C LYS A 352 -18.64 0.27 6.73
N LEU A 353 -19.48 -0.20 5.82
CA LEU A 353 -19.19 -0.37 4.40
C LEU A 353 -20.25 0.35 3.57
N GLU A 354 -19.83 1.00 2.51
CA GLU A 354 -20.69 1.61 1.51
C GLU A 354 -20.96 0.60 0.39
N VAL A 355 -22.23 0.38 0.09
CA VAL A 355 -22.65 -0.55 -0.96
C VAL A 355 -23.30 0.24 -2.09
N VAL A 356 -22.77 0.04 -3.30
CA VAL A 356 -23.23 0.70 -4.53
C VAL A 356 -23.40 -0.32 -5.64
N ALA A 357 -24.30 -0.03 -6.58
CA ALA A 357 -24.49 -0.82 -7.78
C ALA A 357 -24.17 -0.05 -9.06
N LEU A 358 -23.74 -0.79 -10.07
CA LEU A 358 -23.33 -0.28 -11.37
C LEU A 358 -24.12 -1.00 -12.48
N TYR A 359 -24.55 -0.26 -13.49
CA TYR A 359 -25.44 -0.75 -14.53
C TYR A 359 -24.73 -1.46 -15.69
N SER A 360 -23.49 -1.09 -16.01
CA SER A 360 -22.72 -1.69 -17.11
C SER A 360 -21.26 -1.24 -17.12
N SER A 361 -20.45 -1.84 -17.98
CA SER A 361 -19.08 -1.37 -18.24
C SER A 361 -19.05 0.05 -18.83
N PHE A 362 -20.06 0.41 -19.64
CA PHE A 362 -20.20 1.78 -20.15
C PHE A 362 -20.53 2.77 -19.02
N HIS A 363 -21.41 2.38 -18.09
CA HIS A 363 -21.69 3.17 -16.90
C HIS A 363 -20.43 3.39 -16.06
N MET A 364 -19.60 2.35 -15.85
CA MET A 364 -18.29 2.49 -15.19
C MET A 364 -17.39 3.51 -15.88
N ALA A 365 -17.31 3.49 -17.22
CA ALA A 365 -16.52 4.45 -17.97
C ALA A 365 -17.04 5.89 -17.78
N GLN A 366 -18.37 6.08 -17.80
CA GLN A 366 -18.99 7.38 -17.52
C GLN A 366 -18.69 7.88 -16.10
N LEU A 367 -18.70 7.00 -15.10
CA LEU A 367 -18.35 7.34 -13.71
C LEU A 367 -16.89 7.81 -13.61
N GLN A 368 -15.96 7.15 -14.30
CA GLN A 368 -14.54 7.56 -14.29
C GLN A 368 -14.30 8.97 -14.84
N ILE A 369 -15.16 9.45 -15.74
CA ILE A 369 -15.10 10.80 -16.31
C ILE A 369 -16.13 11.77 -15.71
N GLY A 370 -16.87 11.35 -14.67
CA GLY A 370 -17.84 12.20 -13.97
C GLY A 370 -19.11 12.54 -14.76
N LEU A 371 -19.49 11.71 -15.75
CA LEU A 371 -20.70 11.91 -16.57
C LEU A 371 -21.91 11.08 -16.10
N SER A 372 -21.77 10.30 -15.03
CA SER A 372 -22.88 9.55 -14.42
C SER A 372 -22.80 9.57 -12.89
N LYS A 373 -23.83 9.04 -12.23
CA LYS A 373 -23.90 8.83 -10.77
C LYS A 373 -24.14 7.34 -10.49
N PRO A 374 -23.50 6.75 -9.46
CA PRO A 374 -23.74 5.36 -9.11
C PRO A 374 -25.09 5.18 -8.41
N HIS A 375 -25.59 3.95 -8.37
CA HIS A 375 -26.77 3.63 -7.57
C HIS A 375 -26.35 3.30 -6.14
N ARG A 376 -26.60 4.21 -5.20
CA ARG A 376 -26.31 3.98 -3.77
C ARG A 376 -27.34 3.02 -3.18
N ILE A 377 -26.88 1.85 -2.71
CA ILE A 377 -27.73 0.85 -2.06
C ILE A 377 -27.86 1.19 -0.57
N GLY A 378 -26.75 1.47 0.11
CA GLY A 378 -26.76 1.83 1.53
C GLY A 378 -25.40 1.71 2.21
N GLN A 379 -25.38 2.01 3.52
CA GLN A 379 -24.27 1.75 4.43
C GLN A 379 -24.64 0.64 5.40
N ALA A 380 -23.72 -0.28 5.70
CA ALA A 380 -23.98 -1.40 6.60
C ALA A 380 -22.76 -1.78 7.43
N LYS A 381 -22.96 -2.35 8.62
CA LYS A 381 -21.88 -2.95 9.43
C LYS A 381 -21.54 -4.37 9.02
N SER A 382 -22.44 -5.01 8.31
CA SER A 382 -22.27 -6.35 7.76
C SER A 382 -22.98 -6.44 6.41
N VAL A 383 -22.29 -7.05 5.44
CA VAL A 383 -22.84 -7.26 4.10
C VAL A 383 -22.80 -8.75 3.81
N LYS A 384 -23.91 -9.33 3.38
CA LYS A 384 -23.98 -10.72 2.94
C LYS A 384 -24.48 -10.75 1.51
N ILE A 385 -23.79 -11.50 0.66
CA ILE A 385 -24.15 -11.68 -0.74
C ILE A 385 -24.32 -13.18 -1.00
N LYS A 386 -25.50 -13.55 -1.46
CA LYS A 386 -25.81 -14.91 -1.89
C LYS A 386 -25.73 -14.96 -3.41
N LEU A 387 -24.69 -15.57 -3.92
CA LEU A 387 -24.44 -15.72 -5.33
C LEU A 387 -25.11 -17.00 -5.86
N LEU A 388 -26.09 -16.84 -6.76
CA LEU A 388 -26.90 -17.93 -7.30
C LEU A 388 -26.30 -18.53 -8.58
N ARG A 389 -25.55 -17.73 -9.34
CA ARG A 389 -24.86 -18.14 -10.58
C ARG A 389 -23.38 -17.78 -10.52
N ALA A 390 -22.55 -18.49 -11.26
CA ALA A 390 -21.13 -18.18 -11.28
C ALA A 390 -20.87 -16.81 -11.94
N CYS A 391 -19.97 -16.01 -11.39
CA CYS A 391 -19.60 -14.71 -11.93
C CYS A 391 -18.17 -14.33 -11.52
N ALA A 392 -17.63 -13.27 -12.12
CA ALA A 392 -16.37 -12.69 -11.65
C ALA A 392 -16.55 -12.00 -10.30
N MET A 393 -15.53 -12.14 -9.46
CA MET A 393 -15.36 -11.43 -8.19
C MET A 393 -13.92 -10.95 -8.05
N GLN A 394 -13.72 -9.85 -7.33
CA GLN A 394 -12.39 -9.37 -6.98
C GLN A 394 -12.40 -8.77 -5.58
N VAL A 395 -11.28 -8.86 -4.87
CA VAL A 395 -11.04 -8.19 -3.59
C VAL A 395 -9.72 -7.44 -3.69
N ASP A 396 -9.72 -6.15 -3.39
CA ASP A 396 -8.53 -5.27 -3.42
C ASP A 396 -7.72 -5.37 -4.73
N GLY A 397 -8.39 -5.62 -5.86
CA GLY A 397 -7.78 -5.75 -7.18
C GLY A 397 -7.29 -7.15 -7.55
N GLU A 398 -7.50 -8.17 -6.71
CA GLU A 398 -7.19 -9.57 -6.98
C GLU A 398 -8.44 -10.33 -7.46
N PRO A 399 -8.57 -10.62 -8.78
CA PRO A 399 -9.80 -11.17 -9.35
C PRO A 399 -9.79 -12.69 -9.47
N TRP A 400 -10.97 -13.30 -9.44
CA TRP A 400 -11.18 -14.71 -9.77
C TRP A 400 -12.62 -14.95 -10.30
N TYR A 401 -12.86 -16.14 -10.84
CA TYR A 401 -14.20 -16.57 -11.21
C TYR A 401 -14.80 -17.40 -10.06
N GLN A 402 -15.93 -16.94 -9.50
CA GLN A 402 -16.56 -17.53 -8.32
C GLN A 402 -17.78 -18.36 -8.70
N HIS A 403 -17.85 -19.60 -8.23
CA HIS A 403 -19.04 -20.44 -8.33
C HIS A 403 -20.10 -20.07 -7.29
N PRO A 404 -21.38 -20.47 -7.47
CA PRO A 404 -22.45 -20.17 -6.52
C PRO A 404 -22.07 -20.45 -5.07
N CYS A 405 -22.22 -19.44 -4.24
CA CYS A 405 -21.78 -19.44 -2.85
C CYS A 405 -22.57 -18.38 -2.06
N GLU A 406 -22.54 -18.49 -0.74
CA GLU A 406 -22.85 -17.36 0.14
C GLU A 406 -21.54 -16.78 0.65
N PHE A 407 -21.41 -15.47 0.69
CA PHE A 407 -20.28 -14.86 1.38
C PHE A 407 -20.71 -13.67 2.22
N SER A 408 -20.02 -13.50 3.35
CA SER A 408 -20.26 -12.43 4.31
C SER A 408 -19.01 -11.58 4.47
N ILE A 409 -19.22 -10.28 4.60
CA ILE A 409 -18.22 -9.26 4.83
C ILE A 409 -18.52 -8.67 6.20
N THR A 410 -17.58 -8.84 7.13
CA THR A 410 -17.76 -8.45 8.54
C THR A 410 -16.50 -7.80 9.07
N HIS A 411 -16.65 -6.84 9.98
CA HIS A 411 -15.52 -6.17 10.61
C HIS A 411 -14.66 -7.19 11.36
N CYS A 412 -13.34 -7.12 11.19
CA CYS A 412 -12.39 -8.00 11.84
C CYS A 412 -11.60 -7.27 12.93
N ASN A 413 -10.84 -6.25 12.53
CA ASN A 413 -10.05 -5.39 13.40
C ASN A 413 -9.61 -4.15 12.60
N GLN A 414 -8.62 -3.41 13.09
CA GLN A 414 -8.09 -2.21 12.45
C GLN A 414 -6.57 -2.29 12.26
N ALA A 415 -6.09 -1.78 11.13
CA ALA A 415 -4.69 -1.50 10.88
C ALA A 415 -4.31 -0.08 11.33
N SER A 416 -3.05 0.12 11.72
CA SER A 416 -2.48 1.45 11.98
C SER A 416 -1.81 1.97 10.71
N MET A 417 -2.30 3.09 10.18
CA MET A 417 -1.80 3.72 8.97
C MET A 417 -1.29 5.13 9.30
N LEU A 418 -0.32 5.62 8.54
CA LEU A 418 0.06 7.02 8.57
C LEU A 418 -0.67 7.75 7.44
N LYS A 419 -1.40 8.80 7.78
CA LYS A 419 -2.04 9.73 6.85
C LYS A 419 -1.17 10.96 6.69
N ASN A 420 -0.81 11.29 5.46
CA ASN A 420 -0.07 12.49 5.15
C ASN A 420 -1.04 13.66 4.98
N ASN A 421 -0.87 14.71 5.77
CA ASN A 421 -1.79 15.85 5.86
C ASN A 421 -1.46 16.99 4.88
N THR A 422 -0.49 16.80 3.95
CA THR A 422 -0.04 17.89 3.06
C THR A 422 -0.91 18.13 1.81
N ASP A 423 -2.05 17.47 1.69
CA ASP A 423 -3.01 17.71 0.59
C ASP A 423 -4.24 18.49 1.12
N ASN A 424 -4.00 19.69 1.66
CA ASN A 424 -5.00 20.76 1.74
C ASN A 424 -4.60 21.90 0.81
#